data_AF-A0A651HIY3-F1
#
_entry.id   AF-A0A651HIY3-F1
#
_cell.length_a   1.000
_cell.length_b   1.000
_cell.length_c   1.000
_cell.angle_alpha   90.00
_cell.angle_beta   90.00
_cell.angle_gamma   90.00
#
_symmetry.space_group_name_H-M   'P 1'
#
loop_
_entity.id
_entity.type
_entity.pdbx_description
1 polymer ?
#
loop_
_entity_poly.entity_id
_entity_poly.type
_entity_poly.pdbx_seq_one_letter_code
_entity_poly.pdbx_strand_id
1 'polypeptide(L)'
;MTCQEFLERYSEYRDAEEEDPIRAPFLGHLEACARCARYATVLERGVEFLHSVPGPEPRQDLQDRIRHRIYQAELEEGRKRRGGGGSGLVPLALAAAAILTGMAIWGPISVLTPSVSLPAVQARAPQVPVYIPAAGEGLVRSQRTPGILFQEDLWSQSHVLLYEVSPLYQRTREGALVRIVLP
;
A
#
# COMPACT_ATOMS: atom_id res chain seq x y z
N MET A 1 16.25 18.66 -26.77
CA MET A 1 14.81 18.58 -26.42
C MET A 1 13.99 19.47 -27.32
N THR A 2 12.70 19.13 -27.46
CA THR A 2 11.72 19.97 -28.16
C THR A 2 11.05 20.95 -27.21
N CYS A 3 10.33 21.96 -27.74
CA CYS A 3 9.58 22.90 -26.90
C CYS A 3 8.45 22.20 -26.10
N GLN A 4 7.83 21.17 -26.66
CA GLN A 4 6.76 20.42 -25.99
C GLN A 4 7.32 19.63 -24.81
N GLU A 5 8.41 18.88 -25.04
CA GLU A 5 9.11 18.12 -24.02
C GLU A 5 9.61 19.02 -22.88
N PHE A 6 10.13 20.21 -23.22
CA PHE A 6 10.53 21.21 -22.24
C PHE A 6 9.37 21.61 -21.32
N LEU A 7 8.18 21.88 -21.87
CA LEU A 7 7.01 22.29 -21.08
C LEU A 7 6.47 21.16 -20.21
N GLU A 8 6.39 19.94 -20.74
CA GLU A 8 5.89 18.77 -20.01
C GLU A 8 6.78 18.40 -18.82
N ARG A 9 8.11 18.57 -18.98
CA ARG A 9 9.10 18.19 -17.98
C ARG A 9 9.69 19.37 -17.20
N TYR A 10 9.10 20.56 -17.34
CA TYR A 10 9.62 21.77 -16.69
C TYR A 10 9.62 21.66 -15.17
N SER A 11 8.62 21.01 -14.58
CA SER A 11 8.58 20.77 -13.14
C SER A 11 9.71 19.84 -12.68
N GLU A 12 9.97 18.77 -13.43
CA GLU A 12 11.10 17.86 -13.14
C GLU A 12 12.42 18.62 -13.12
N TYR A 13 12.65 19.49 -14.10
CA TYR A 13 13.83 20.36 -14.12
C TYR A 13 13.90 21.33 -12.94
N ARG A 14 12.75 21.87 -12.49
CA ARG A 14 12.70 22.81 -11.36
C ARG A 14 13.00 22.15 -10.02
N ASP A 15 12.65 20.88 -9.88
CA ASP A 15 12.88 20.08 -8.67
C ASP A 15 14.22 19.32 -8.71
N ALA A 16 14.90 19.31 -9.87
CA ALA A 16 16.15 18.59 -10.09
C ALA A 16 17.33 19.19 -9.31
N GLU A 17 18.11 18.31 -8.66
CA GLU A 17 19.40 18.62 -8.05
C GLU A 17 20.43 19.06 -9.10
N GLU A 18 21.51 19.72 -8.67
CA GLU A 18 22.49 20.34 -9.57
C GLU A 18 23.18 19.33 -10.50
N GLU A 19 23.39 18.10 -10.02
CA GLU A 19 24.00 17.01 -10.78
C GLU A 19 23.03 16.22 -11.67
N ASP A 20 21.73 16.54 -11.65
CA ASP A 20 20.74 15.77 -12.41
C ASP A 20 20.97 15.89 -13.93
N PRO A 21 21.02 14.76 -14.66
CA PRO A 21 21.26 14.76 -16.11
C PRO A 21 20.20 15.52 -16.92
N ILE A 22 19.01 15.78 -16.37
CA ILE A 22 17.96 16.57 -17.03
C ILE A 22 18.36 18.05 -17.19
N ARG A 23 19.28 18.58 -16.37
CA ARG A 23 19.61 20.01 -16.36
C ARG A 23 20.32 20.50 -17.60
N ALA A 24 21.37 19.79 -18.03
CA ALA A 24 22.18 20.17 -19.19
C ALA A 24 21.35 20.38 -20.48
N PRO A 25 20.47 19.44 -20.89
CA PRO A 25 19.67 19.64 -22.09
C PRO A 25 18.61 20.75 -21.91
N PHE A 26 18.15 21.01 -20.67
CA PHE A 26 17.19 22.08 -20.37
C PHE A 26 17.83 23.46 -20.50
N LEU A 27 19.02 23.64 -19.92
CA LEU A 27 19.81 24.87 -20.04
C LEU A 27 20.14 25.15 -21.52
N GLY A 28 20.60 24.14 -22.26
CA GLY A 28 20.85 24.29 -23.70
C GLY A 28 19.61 24.69 -24.50
N HIS A 29 18.42 24.24 -24.10
CA HIS A 29 17.17 24.66 -24.74
C HIS A 29 16.76 26.09 -24.37
N LEU A 30 16.96 26.50 -23.11
CA LEU A 30 16.72 27.88 -22.67
C LEU A 30 17.61 28.88 -23.42
N GLU A 31 18.86 28.53 -23.66
CA GLU A 31 19.79 29.35 -24.47
C GLU A 31 19.37 29.42 -25.95
N ALA A 32 18.89 28.32 -26.51
CA ALA A 32 18.53 28.24 -27.93
C ALA A 32 17.12 28.76 -28.25
N CYS A 33 16.19 28.75 -27.30
CA CYS A 33 14.76 29.04 -27.53
C CYS A 33 14.24 30.21 -26.70
N ALA A 34 14.13 31.38 -27.33
CA ALA A 34 13.63 32.60 -26.68
C ALA A 34 12.19 32.47 -26.14
N ARG A 35 11.34 31.61 -26.73
CA ARG A 35 9.97 31.38 -26.25
C ARG A 35 9.96 30.65 -24.92
N CYS A 36 10.75 29.58 -24.80
CA CYS A 36 10.86 28.80 -23.56
C CYS A 36 11.64 29.57 -22.48
N ALA A 37 12.64 30.36 -22.85
CA ALA A 37 13.31 31.28 -21.93
C ALA A 37 12.33 32.27 -21.29
N ARG A 38 11.48 32.93 -22.10
CA ARG A 38 10.44 33.82 -21.58
C ARG A 38 9.45 33.10 -20.65
N TYR A 39 9.04 31.88 -21.02
CA TYR A 39 8.15 31.08 -20.18
C TYR A 39 8.78 30.81 -18.80
N ALA A 40 10.04 30.37 -18.76
CA ALA A 40 10.77 30.12 -17.52
C ALA A 40 10.85 31.39 -16.65
N THR A 41 11.24 32.52 -17.24
CA THR A 41 11.31 33.80 -16.52
C THR A 41 9.97 34.24 -15.94
N VAL A 42 8.87 34.08 -16.70
CA VAL A 42 7.53 34.45 -16.21
C VAL A 42 7.12 33.58 -15.03
N LEU A 43 7.38 32.27 -15.10
CA LEU A 43 7.08 31.36 -13.99
C LEU A 43 7.93 31.65 -12.77
N GLU A 44 9.23 31.86 -12.93
CA GLU A 44 10.14 32.18 -11.84
C GLU A 44 9.70 33.45 -11.10
N ARG A 45 9.37 34.51 -11.85
CA ARG A 45 8.85 35.75 -11.27
C ARG A 45 7.48 35.56 -10.60
N GLY A 46 6.62 34.75 -11.19
CA GLY A 46 5.32 34.42 -10.60
C GLY A 46 5.47 33.71 -9.25
N VAL A 47 6.38 32.74 -9.17
CA VAL A 47 6.71 32.02 -7.93
C VAL A 47 7.33 32.95 -6.89
N GLU A 48 8.30 33.78 -7.29
CA GLU A 48 8.91 34.78 -6.41
C GLU A 48 7.88 35.76 -5.85
N PHE A 49 6.96 36.23 -6.70
CA PHE A 49 5.86 37.09 -6.28
C PHE A 49 4.95 36.39 -5.26
N LEU A 50 4.57 35.13 -5.48
CA LEU A 50 3.77 34.36 -4.53
C LEU A 50 4.48 34.17 -3.18
N HIS A 51 5.80 33.97 -3.18
CA HIS A 51 6.59 33.91 -1.95
C HIS A 51 6.72 35.24 -1.22
N SER A 52 6.58 36.37 -1.92
CA SER A 52 6.60 37.70 -1.31
C SER A 52 5.32 38.04 -0.53
N VAL A 53 4.22 37.33 -0.82
CA VAL A 53 2.95 37.52 -0.11
C VAL A 53 3.06 36.87 1.26
N PRO A 54 2.78 37.59 2.37
CA PRO A 54 2.81 37.00 3.70
C PRO A 54 1.80 35.85 3.76
N GLY A 55 2.32 34.65 4.03
CA GLY A 55 1.50 33.47 4.22
C GLY A 55 0.62 33.59 5.48
N PRO A 56 -0.43 32.75 5.59
CA PRO A 56 -1.21 32.68 6.82
C PRO A 56 -0.31 32.27 7.99
N GLU A 57 -0.53 32.88 9.16
CA GLU A 57 0.17 32.53 10.39
C GLU A 57 0.00 31.03 10.66
N PRO A 58 1.09 30.24 10.69
CA PRO A 58 0.99 28.82 10.99
C PRO A 58 0.51 28.64 12.43
N ARG A 59 -0.27 27.59 12.67
CA ARG A 59 -0.69 27.29 14.04
C ARG A 59 0.53 26.99 14.92
N GLN A 60 0.46 27.42 16.18
CA GLN A 60 1.55 27.20 17.15
C GLN A 60 1.88 25.72 17.36
N ASP A 61 0.90 24.82 17.18
CA ASP A 61 1.03 23.36 17.33
C ASP A 61 1.45 22.63 16.04
N LEU A 62 1.66 23.35 14.92
CA LEU A 62 1.89 22.74 13.62
C LEU A 62 3.16 21.87 13.61
N GLN A 63 4.26 22.38 14.14
CA GLN A 63 5.54 21.68 14.16
C GLN A 63 5.46 20.37 14.94
N ASP A 64 4.84 20.39 16.11
CA ASP A 64 4.69 19.21 16.95
C ASP A 64 3.75 18.18 16.31
N ARG A 65 2.68 18.63 15.65
CA ARG A 65 1.78 17.75 14.88
C ARG A 65 2.48 17.09 13.70
N ILE A 66 3.33 17.83 12.97
CA ILE A 66 4.11 17.28 11.86
C ILE A 66 5.09 16.22 12.38
N ARG A 67 5.86 16.54 13.42
CA ARG A 67 6.79 15.58 14.05
C ARG A 67 6.09 14.33 14.53
N HIS A 68 4.96 14.48 15.21
CA HIS A 68 4.17 13.36 15.68
C HIS A 68 3.68 12.49 14.51
N ARG A 69 3.22 13.09 13.41
CA ARG A 69 2.78 12.34 12.22
C ARG A 69 3.92 11.62 11.51
N ILE A 70 5.08 12.24 11.37
CA ILE A 70 6.28 11.60 10.79
C ILE A 70 6.69 10.41 11.65
N TYR A 71 6.78 10.59 12.97
CA TYR A 71 7.13 9.52 13.90
C TYR A 71 6.14 8.34 13.84
N GLN A 72 4.83 8.62 13.80
CA GLN A 72 3.82 7.57 13.66
C GLN A 72 3.97 6.80 12.34
N ALA A 73 4.21 7.51 11.23
CA ALA A 73 4.45 6.87 9.93
C ALA A 73 5.69 5.94 9.97
N GLU A 74 6.78 6.41 10.57
CA GLU A 74 8.01 5.60 10.75
C GLU A 74 7.77 4.36 11.64
N LEU A 75 6.98 4.49 12.71
CA LEU A 75 6.60 3.37 13.56
C LEU A 75 5.75 2.34 12.82
N GLU A 76 4.78 2.79 12.02
CA GLU A 76 3.96 1.90 11.19
C GLU A 76 4.79 1.17 10.15
N GLU A 77 5.74 1.84 9.49
CA GLU A 77 6.69 1.21 8.59
C GLU A 77 7.56 0.18 9.32
N GLY A 78 8.10 0.54 10.49
CA GLY A 78 8.88 -0.37 11.33
C GLY A 78 8.07 -1.60 11.76
N ARG A 79 6.79 -1.42 12.07
CA ARG A 79 5.87 -2.52 12.41
C ARG A 79 5.53 -3.38 11.20
N LYS A 80 5.34 -2.82 10.01
CA LYS A 80 5.16 -3.60 8.77
C LYS A 80 6.41 -4.42 8.45
N ARG A 81 7.60 -3.83 8.60
CA ARG A 81 8.89 -4.53 8.41
C ARG A 81 9.12 -5.64 9.45
N ARG A 82 8.76 -5.42 10.72
CA ARG A 82 8.88 -6.44 11.80
C ARG A 82 7.72 -7.45 11.81
N GLY A 83 6.54 -7.05 11.33
CA GLY A 83 5.30 -7.81 11.30
C GLY A 83 5.24 -8.88 10.20
N GLY A 84 6.20 -8.89 9.27
CA GLY A 84 6.43 -10.02 8.36
C GLY A 84 7.17 -11.21 9.01
N GLY A 85 7.60 -11.10 10.28
CA GLY A 85 8.34 -12.14 11.01
C GLY A 85 7.74 -12.52 12.37
N GLY A 86 6.59 -11.97 12.73
CA GLY A 86 5.91 -12.24 14.00
C GLY A 86 4.82 -13.27 13.84
N SER A 87 5.20 -14.56 13.86
CA SER A 87 4.37 -15.73 14.21
C SER A 87 4.65 -16.97 13.33
N GLY A 88 5.92 -17.32 13.12
CA GLY A 88 6.27 -18.70 12.70
C GLY A 88 6.14 -19.72 13.85
N LEU A 89 6.20 -19.25 15.10
CA LEU A 89 6.21 -20.13 16.28
C LEU A 89 4.83 -20.49 16.81
N VAL A 90 3.82 -19.62 16.65
CA VAL A 90 2.44 -19.93 17.08
C VAL A 90 1.78 -21.04 16.24
N PRO A 91 1.85 -21.03 14.90
CA PRO A 91 1.31 -22.16 14.11
C PRO A 91 2.13 -23.44 14.32
N LEU A 92 3.45 -23.34 14.55
CA LEU A 92 4.29 -24.49 14.87
C LEU A 92 3.91 -25.11 16.23
N ALA A 93 3.70 -24.27 17.26
CA ALA A 93 3.28 -24.72 18.58
C ALA A 93 1.87 -25.34 18.56
N LEU A 94 0.94 -24.73 17.82
CA LEU A 94 -0.41 -25.28 17.63
C LEU A 94 -0.38 -26.61 16.85
N ALA A 95 0.46 -26.73 15.81
CA ALA A 95 0.62 -27.98 15.07
C ALA A 95 1.24 -29.08 15.93
N ALA A 96 2.28 -28.78 16.72
CA ALA A 96 2.87 -29.74 17.65
C ALA A 96 1.87 -30.22 18.71
N ALA A 97 1.07 -29.31 19.27
CA ALA A 97 0.02 -29.64 20.23
C ALA A 97 -1.08 -30.52 19.62
N ALA A 98 -1.47 -30.26 18.36
CA ALA A 98 -2.46 -31.05 17.62
C ALA A 98 -1.95 -32.47 17.28
N ILE A 99 -0.66 -32.62 16.93
CA ILE A 99 -0.05 -33.93 16.67
C ILE A 99 0.00 -34.76 17.96
N LEU A 100 0.39 -34.16 19.09
CA LEU A 100 0.46 -34.86 20.37
C LEU A 100 -0.93 -35.30 20.88
N THR A 101 -1.95 -34.46 20.73
CA THR A 101 -3.34 -34.85 21.06
C THR A 101 -3.92 -35.86 20.08
N GLY A 102 -3.61 -35.76 18.78
CA GLY A 102 -3.99 -36.75 17.78
C GLY A 102 -3.42 -38.14 18.06
N MET A 103 -2.13 -38.22 18.43
CA MET A 103 -1.49 -39.47 18.85
C MET A 103 -2.06 -40.03 20.15
N ALA A 104 -2.52 -39.19 21.09
CA ALA A 104 -3.15 -39.67 22.33
C ALA A 104 -4.56 -40.24 22.11
N ILE A 105 -5.29 -39.70 21.13
CA ILE A 105 -6.69 -40.09 20.84
C ILE A 105 -6.74 -41.33 19.92
N TRP A 106 -5.80 -41.50 18.98
CA TRP A 106 -5.79 -42.61 18.01
C TRP A 106 -4.54 -43.51 18.10
N GLY A 107 -3.64 -43.27 19.05
CA GLY A 107 -2.47 -44.11 19.26
C GLY A 107 -2.88 -45.54 19.60
N PRO A 108 -2.12 -46.56 19.15
CA PRO A 108 -2.47 -47.96 19.35
C PRO A 108 -2.22 -48.31 20.81
N ILE A 109 -3.19 -48.03 21.67
CA ILE A 109 -3.20 -48.57 23.03
C ILE A 109 -3.42 -50.07 22.85
N SER A 110 -2.33 -50.83 22.95
CA SER A 110 -2.37 -52.29 22.92
C SER A 110 -2.94 -52.78 24.25
N VAL A 111 -4.23 -52.54 24.47
CA VAL A 111 -4.97 -53.10 25.59
C VAL A 111 -5.39 -54.49 25.17
N LEU A 112 -4.79 -55.52 25.76
CA LEU A 112 -5.38 -56.86 25.75
C LEU A 112 -6.74 -56.77 26.44
N THR A 113 -7.82 -56.71 25.68
CA THR A 113 -9.19 -56.85 26.21
C THR A 113 -9.80 -58.15 25.71
N PRO A 114 -10.26 -59.05 26.60
CA PRO A 114 -10.96 -60.27 26.20
C PRO A 114 -12.31 -59.92 25.57
N SER A 115 -12.63 -60.58 24.46
CA SER A 115 -13.84 -60.35 23.68
C SER A 115 -15.08 -60.90 24.39
N VAL A 116 -15.95 -60.01 24.86
CA VAL A 116 -17.34 -60.35 25.21
C VAL A 116 -18.23 -59.96 24.04
N SER A 117 -18.86 -60.96 23.43
CA SER A 117 -19.82 -60.80 22.34
C SER A 117 -21.18 -60.38 22.90
N LEU A 118 -21.68 -59.23 22.48
CA LEU A 118 -23.04 -58.75 22.77
C LEU A 118 -23.84 -58.68 21.44
N PRO A 119 -25.15 -59.02 21.44
CA PRO A 119 -25.96 -58.98 20.24
C PRO A 119 -26.26 -57.54 19.80
N ALA A 120 -26.27 -57.33 18.49
CA ALA A 120 -26.38 -56.01 17.86
C ALA A 120 -27.74 -55.35 18.14
N VAL A 121 -27.72 -54.20 18.79
CA VAL A 121 -28.86 -53.27 18.87
C VAL A 121 -28.85 -52.42 17.61
N GLN A 122 -29.87 -52.54 16.76
CA GLN A 122 -30.03 -51.68 15.58
C GLN A 122 -30.60 -50.32 15.99
N ALA A 123 -29.85 -49.25 15.72
CA ALA A 123 -30.32 -47.88 15.84
C ALA A 123 -31.05 -47.44 14.56
N ARG A 124 -32.17 -46.73 14.71
CA ARG A 124 -32.87 -46.07 13.60
C ARG A 124 -32.66 -44.57 13.70
N ALA A 125 -31.99 -43.97 12.71
CA ALA A 125 -31.77 -42.53 12.64
C ALA A 125 -33.02 -41.81 12.06
N PRO A 126 -33.48 -40.69 12.67
CA PRO A 126 -34.45 -39.82 12.02
C PRO A 126 -33.76 -38.92 10.97
N GLN A 127 -34.40 -38.79 9.80
CA GLN A 127 -33.92 -37.94 8.71
C GLN A 127 -34.31 -36.47 8.96
N VAL A 128 -33.39 -35.55 8.66
CA VAL A 128 -33.66 -34.10 8.69
C VAL A 128 -33.34 -33.54 7.28
N PRO A 129 -34.26 -32.79 6.64
CA PRO A 129 -34.05 -32.28 5.29
C PRO A 129 -33.00 -31.17 5.24
N VAL A 130 -32.15 -31.24 4.21
CA VAL A 130 -31.15 -30.23 3.86
C VAL A 130 -31.84 -29.07 3.14
N TYR A 131 -31.65 -27.84 3.63
CA TYR A 131 -32.09 -26.62 2.96
C TYR A 131 -30.91 -26.00 2.19
N ILE A 132 -31.05 -25.86 0.87
CA ILE A 132 -30.09 -25.17 0.00
C ILE A 132 -30.68 -23.78 -0.32
N PRO A 133 -30.10 -22.67 0.14
CA PRO A 133 -30.50 -21.35 -0.36
C PRO A 133 -29.97 -21.14 -1.78
N ALA A 134 -30.90 -20.76 -2.66
CA ALA A 134 -30.69 -20.52 -4.07
C ALA A 134 -29.76 -19.33 -4.35
N ALA A 135 -29.03 -19.46 -5.46
CA ALA A 135 -28.10 -18.49 -6.00
C ALA A 135 -28.73 -17.10 -6.20
N GLY A 136 -28.10 -16.09 -5.62
CA GLY A 136 -28.24 -14.70 -6.05
C GLY A 136 -27.13 -14.37 -7.03
N GLU A 137 -27.43 -14.46 -8.32
CA GLU A 137 -26.60 -13.89 -9.38
C GLU A 137 -26.57 -12.37 -9.24
N GLY A 138 -25.41 -11.83 -8.88
CA GLY A 138 -25.14 -10.41 -8.79
C GLY A 138 -23.89 -10.06 -9.58
N LEU A 139 -24.10 -9.53 -10.78
CA LEU A 139 -23.11 -9.05 -11.73
C LEU A 139 -21.96 -8.24 -11.07
N VAL A 140 -20.74 -8.76 -11.17
CA VAL A 140 -19.52 -7.99 -10.89
C VAL A 140 -19.30 -7.01 -12.05
N ARG A 141 -19.82 -5.80 -11.90
CA ARG A 141 -19.54 -4.68 -12.80
C ARG A 141 -18.18 -4.09 -12.43
N SER A 142 -17.14 -4.53 -13.14
CA SER A 142 -15.84 -3.87 -13.18
C SER A 142 -16.00 -2.45 -13.72
N GLN A 143 -15.78 -1.44 -12.87
CA GLN A 143 -15.55 -0.07 -13.29
C GLN A 143 -14.14 0.32 -12.86
N ARG A 144 -13.19 0.19 -13.79
CA ARG A 144 -11.92 0.94 -13.76
C ARG A 144 -12.18 2.30 -14.42
N THR A 145 -12.46 3.29 -13.60
CA THR A 145 -12.25 4.70 -13.91
C THR A 145 -12.15 5.44 -12.59
N PRO A 146 -11.00 6.05 -12.23
CA PRO A 146 -10.95 6.85 -11.02
C PRO A 146 -11.80 8.11 -11.23
N GLY A 147 -12.92 8.20 -10.49
CA GLY A 147 -13.86 9.33 -10.53
C GLY A 147 -13.34 10.62 -9.88
N ILE A 148 -12.01 10.79 -9.75
CA ILE A 148 -11.40 11.76 -8.84
C ILE A 148 -11.38 13.20 -9.41
N LEU A 149 -11.57 13.38 -10.72
CA LEU A 149 -11.49 14.72 -11.34
C LEU A 149 -12.79 15.55 -11.25
N PHE A 150 -13.88 15.00 -10.69
CA PHE A 150 -15.17 15.71 -10.58
C PHE A 150 -15.70 15.81 -9.14
N GLN A 151 -14.88 15.49 -8.14
CA GLN A 151 -15.32 15.52 -6.75
C GLN A 151 -15.06 16.91 -6.15
N GLU A 152 -16.14 17.58 -5.72
CA GLU A 152 -16.14 18.93 -5.10
C GLU A 152 -15.29 19.03 -3.81
N ASP A 153 -14.68 17.93 -3.38
CA ASP A 153 -13.98 17.77 -2.11
C ASP A 153 -12.54 17.27 -2.28
N LEU A 154 -11.88 17.70 -3.36
CA LEU A 154 -10.46 17.43 -3.69
C LEU A 154 -9.50 17.67 -2.49
N TRP A 155 -9.85 18.61 -1.62
CA TRP A 155 -9.02 19.00 -0.49
C TRP A 155 -9.23 18.14 0.77
N SER A 156 -10.39 17.51 0.95
CA SER A 156 -10.65 16.63 2.09
C SER A 156 -9.89 15.30 1.99
N GLN A 157 -9.65 14.85 0.75
CA GLN A 157 -8.83 13.67 0.44
C GLN A 157 -7.38 14.00 0.07
N SER A 158 -6.89 15.20 0.41
CA SER A 158 -5.50 15.63 0.15
C SER A 158 -4.45 14.67 0.69
N HIS A 159 -4.73 13.96 1.78
CA HIS A 159 -3.83 12.94 2.34
C HIS A 159 -3.65 11.72 1.41
N VAL A 160 -4.65 11.37 0.59
CA VAL A 160 -4.56 10.31 -0.41
C VAL A 160 -3.72 10.78 -1.61
N LEU A 161 -3.97 12.01 -2.07
CA LEU A 161 -3.23 12.61 -3.19
C LEU A 161 -1.75 12.83 -2.86
N LEU A 162 -1.47 13.36 -1.67
CA LEU A 162 -0.10 13.55 -1.19
C LEU A 162 0.62 12.21 -0.99
N TYR A 163 -0.10 11.16 -0.58
CA TYR A 163 0.48 9.83 -0.45
C TYR A 163 0.84 9.26 -1.83
N GLU A 164 -0.04 9.34 -2.82
CA GLU A 164 0.20 8.84 -4.18
C GLU A 164 1.34 9.55 -4.92
N VAL A 165 1.53 10.85 -4.67
CA VAL A 165 2.61 11.66 -5.29
C VAL A 165 3.92 11.60 -4.49
N SER A 166 3.89 11.13 -3.23
CA SER A 166 5.10 11.04 -2.42
C SER A 166 6.09 9.97 -2.93
N PRO A 167 7.40 10.24 -2.91
CA PRO A 167 8.43 9.24 -3.23
C PRO A 167 8.42 8.04 -2.26
N LEU A 168 7.78 8.17 -1.10
CA LEU A 168 7.55 7.06 -0.15
C LEU A 168 6.62 5.99 -0.74
N TYR A 169 5.59 6.39 -1.49
CA TYR A 169 4.70 5.45 -2.17
C TYR A 169 5.43 4.68 -3.28
N GLN A 170 6.23 5.38 -4.10
CA GLN A 170 7.06 4.73 -5.12
C GLN A 170 8.01 3.70 -4.51
N ARG A 171 8.66 4.02 -3.39
CA ARG A 171 9.54 3.08 -2.67
C ARG A 171 8.81 1.82 -2.18
N THR A 172 7.57 1.95 -1.68
CA THR A 172 6.77 0.78 -1.28
C THR A 172 6.27 -0.06 -2.46
N ARG A 173 6.00 0.59 -3.60
CA ARG A 173 5.55 -0.08 -4.82
C ARG A 173 6.69 -0.83 -5.52
N GLU A 174 7.86 -0.23 -5.61
CA GLU A 174 9.06 -0.86 -6.20
C GLU A 174 9.67 -1.91 -5.28
N GLY A 175 9.60 -1.72 -3.96
CA GLY A 175 10.02 -2.72 -2.97
C GLY A 175 9.22 -4.04 -3.03
N ALA A 176 8.01 -4.03 -3.60
CA ALA A 176 7.21 -5.22 -3.84
C ALA A 176 7.63 -6.00 -5.11
N LEU A 177 8.43 -5.41 -6.01
CA LEU A 177 8.86 -6.03 -7.28
C LEU A 177 10.30 -6.59 -7.25
N VAL A 178 11.08 -6.34 -6.19
CA VAL A 178 12.51 -6.76 -6.14
C VAL A 178 12.72 -8.11 -5.43
N ARG A 179 11.68 -8.92 -5.18
CA ARG A 179 11.85 -10.20 -4.47
C ARG A 179 11.24 -11.41 -5.17
N ILE A 180 11.47 -11.58 -6.46
CA ILE A 180 11.40 -12.91 -7.10
C ILE A 180 12.44 -13.04 -8.22
N VAL A 181 13.72 -13.16 -7.87
CA VAL A 181 14.65 -14.00 -8.64
C VAL A 181 15.61 -14.61 -7.62
N LEU A 182 15.43 -15.90 -7.32
CA LEU A 182 16.49 -16.74 -6.77
C LEU A 182 16.76 -17.88 -7.79
N PRO A 183 18.02 -18.36 -7.85
CA PRO A 183 18.58 -19.20 -8.91
C PRO A 183 18.04 -20.64 -8.96
#